data_AF-A0A8X6KG95-F1
#
_entry.id   AF-A0A8X6KG95-F1
#
_cell.length_a   1.000
_cell.length_b   1.000
_cell.length_c   1.000
_cell.angle_alpha   90.00
_cell.angle_beta   90.00
_cell.angle_gamma   90.00
#
_symmetry.space_group_name_H-M   'P 1'
#
loop_
_entity.id
_entity.type
_entity.pdbx_description
1 polymer ?
#
loop_
_entity_poly.entity_id
_entity_poly.type
_entity_poly.pdbx_seq_one_letter_code
_entity_poly.pdbx_strand_id
1 'polypeptide(L)'
;MLIEKKVIHNIKRDFNINGYIKRHEVDAVSVKLWTQEMKNNGENCIVFFKEQRQSGNDYGLKDEDFVLIIMTDFQKEMITNYGKDKICIDGTHGLNSYDFNLYSVLVVDEHKNGISVAFCFSNKGSEDVFRIYFSAIKNAVGIIEATTFMTDDALAFYNAWSYAMGTVKNVFLWACSKSANNDGHESKKRKIESILALIDEYELTLENS
;
A
#
# COMPACT_ATOMS: atom_id res chain seq x y z
N MET A 1 0.32 -17.08 -4.66
CA MET A 1 -0.79 -17.42 -5.60
C MET A 1 -0.60 -16.66 -6.90
N LEU A 2 -0.20 -17.31 -8.00
CA LEU A 2 -0.07 -16.67 -9.33
C LEU A 2 -1.47 -16.55 -9.93
N ILE A 3 -2.00 -15.33 -10.06
CA ILE A 3 -3.25 -15.11 -10.79
C ILE A 3 -2.94 -15.32 -12.28
N GLU A 4 -3.36 -16.45 -12.85
CA GLU A 4 -3.21 -16.71 -14.27
C GLU A 4 -3.98 -15.69 -15.10
N LYS A 5 -3.46 -15.30 -16.28
CA LYS A 5 -4.15 -14.37 -17.20
C LYS A 5 -5.59 -14.81 -17.51
N LYS A 6 -5.84 -16.12 -17.47
CA LYS A 6 -7.16 -16.74 -17.65
C LYS A 6 -8.13 -16.39 -16.51
N VAL A 7 -7.66 -16.34 -15.26
CA VAL A 7 -8.47 -15.92 -14.10
C VAL A 7 -8.84 -14.45 -14.22
N ILE A 8 -7.90 -13.58 -14.62
CA ILE A 8 -8.20 -12.15 -14.87
C ILE A 8 -9.21 -11.99 -16.00
N HIS A 9 -9.08 -12.77 -17.09
CA HIS A 9 -10.02 -12.74 -18.20
C HIS A 9 -11.42 -13.19 -17.77
N ASN A 10 -11.51 -14.26 -16.97
CA ASN A 10 -12.77 -14.74 -16.42
C ASN A 10 -13.40 -13.71 -15.47
N ILE A 11 -12.63 -13.12 -14.55
CA ILE A 11 -13.12 -12.04 -13.67
C ILE A 11 -13.63 -10.87 -14.50
N LYS A 12 -12.90 -10.43 -15.53
CA LYS A 12 -13.36 -9.34 -16.40
C LYS A 12 -14.67 -9.65 -17.08
N ARG A 13 -14.82 -10.87 -17.61
CA ARG A 13 -16.04 -11.34 -18.25
C ARG A 13 -17.19 -11.45 -17.26
N ASP A 14 -16.96 -12.12 -16.13
CA ASP A 14 -17.99 -12.51 -15.17
C ASP A 14 -18.48 -11.31 -14.35
N PHE A 15 -17.62 -10.31 -14.10
CA PHE A 15 -17.98 -9.03 -13.48
C PHE A 15 -18.25 -7.91 -14.49
N ASN A 16 -18.37 -8.23 -15.78
CA ASN A 16 -18.61 -7.29 -16.87
C ASN A 16 -17.70 -6.04 -16.85
N ILE A 17 -16.44 -6.24 -16.46
CA ILE A 17 -15.38 -5.22 -16.46
C ILE A 17 -14.93 -5.04 -17.93
N ASN A 18 -15.81 -4.46 -18.74
CA ASN A 18 -15.51 -4.11 -20.12
C ASN A 18 -14.56 -2.91 -20.17
N GLY A 19 -13.70 -2.90 -21.20
CA GLY A 19 -12.45 -2.14 -21.24
C GLY A 19 -12.55 -0.61 -21.12
N TYR A 20 -11.41 -0.03 -20.73
CA TYR A 20 -11.10 1.41 -20.61
C TYR A 20 -12.14 2.23 -19.84
N ILE A 21 -11.99 2.24 -18.51
CA ILE A 21 -12.68 3.16 -17.61
C ILE A 21 -12.02 4.57 -17.70
N LYS A 22 -11.95 5.13 -18.90
CA LYS A 22 -11.47 6.49 -19.13
C LYS A 22 -12.68 7.41 -19.14
N ARG A 23 -12.96 8.06 -18.01
CA ARG A 23 -14.09 9.00 -17.83
C ARG A 23 -13.88 10.32 -18.55
N HIS A 24 -12.63 10.65 -18.89
CA HIS A 24 -12.26 11.90 -19.56
C HIS A 24 -10.94 11.73 -20.32
N GLU A 25 -10.73 12.50 -21.39
CA GLU A 25 -9.51 12.46 -22.22
C GLU A 25 -8.23 12.79 -21.42
N VAL A 26 -8.37 13.65 -20.43
CA VAL A 26 -7.33 14.01 -19.46
C VAL A 26 -7.42 13.07 -18.26
N ASP A 27 -6.39 12.24 -18.06
CA ASP A 27 -6.37 11.19 -17.03
C ASP A 27 -6.58 11.74 -15.60
N ALA A 28 -6.00 12.90 -15.27
CA ALA A 28 -6.19 13.55 -13.97
C ALA A 28 -7.67 13.88 -13.67
N VAL A 29 -8.41 14.32 -14.70
CA VAL A 29 -9.86 14.59 -14.59
C VAL A 29 -10.62 13.28 -14.45
N SER A 30 -10.21 12.24 -15.18
CA SER A 30 -10.81 10.91 -15.07
C SER A 30 -10.68 10.33 -13.66
N VAL A 31 -9.51 10.47 -13.03
CA VAL A 31 -9.26 10.07 -11.64
C VAL A 31 -10.12 10.89 -10.68
N LYS A 32 -10.18 12.22 -10.84
CA LYS A 32 -11.03 13.08 -10.01
C LYS A 32 -12.49 12.65 -10.05
N LEU A 33 -13.05 12.47 -11.24
CA LEU A 33 -14.45 12.04 -11.42
C LEU A 33 -14.70 10.67 -10.76
N TRP A 34 -13.76 9.73 -10.91
CA TRP A 34 -13.83 8.43 -10.24
C TRP A 34 -13.83 8.56 -8.72
N THR A 35 -12.97 9.39 -8.14
CA THR A 35 -12.95 9.59 -6.67
C THR A 35 -14.25 10.20 -6.15
N GLN A 36 -14.88 11.10 -6.92
CA GLN A 36 -16.17 11.69 -6.56
C GLN A 36 -17.29 10.65 -6.62
N GLU A 37 -17.30 9.81 -7.65
CA GLU A 37 -18.26 8.71 -7.81
C GLU A 37 -18.14 7.70 -6.65
N MET A 38 -16.93 7.27 -6.31
CA MET A 38 -16.69 6.34 -5.20
C MET A 38 -17.13 6.92 -3.85
N LYS A 39 -16.96 8.23 -3.63
CA LYS A 39 -17.45 8.90 -2.41
C LYS A 39 -18.98 8.94 -2.31
N ASN A 40 -19.68 8.93 -3.44
CA ASN A 40 -21.15 9.04 -3.49
C ASN A 40 -21.87 7.69 -3.51
N ASN A 41 -21.21 6.60 -3.92
CA ASN A 41 -21.83 5.29 -4.14
C ASN A 41 -21.92 4.38 -2.89
N GLY A 42 -21.69 4.90 -1.69
CA GLY A 42 -21.80 4.14 -0.43
C GLY A 42 -20.61 3.23 -0.10
N GLU A 43 -19.92 2.69 -1.11
CA GLU A 43 -18.67 1.91 -0.97
C GLU A 43 -17.43 2.81 -1.08
N ASN A 44 -17.32 3.80 -0.18
CA ASN A 44 -16.24 4.78 -0.24
C ASN A 44 -14.90 4.17 0.20
N CYS A 45 -14.13 3.68 -0.77
CA CYS A 45 -12.76 3.22 -0.56
C CYS A 45 -11.72 4.35 -0.54
N ILE A 46 -12.11 5.61 -0.80
CA ILE A 46 -11.19 6.76 -0.80
C ILE A 46 -11.04 7.30 0.61
N VAL A 47 -9.88 7.05 1.23
CA VAL A 47 -9.56 7.57 2.58
C VAL A 47 -8.82 8.91 2.53
N PHE A 48 -8.12 9.21 1.43
CA PHE A 48 -7.51 10.51 1.21
C PHE A 48 -7.34 10.78 -0.29
N PHE A 49 -7.53 12.04 -0.69
CA PHE A 49 -7.28 12.46 -2.06
C PHE A 49 -6.85 13.93 -2.12
N LYS A 50 -5.72 14.18 -2.76
CA LYS A 50 -5.23 15.49 -3.20
C LYS A 50 -4.94 15.44 -4.68
N GLU A 51 -5.54 16.37 -5.43
CA GLU A 51 -5.26 16.56 -6.85
C GLU A 51 -4.05 17.49 -7.08
N GLN A 52 -3.47 17.40 -8.27
CA GLN A 52 -2.46 18.36 -8.71
C GLN A 52 -3.12 19.72 -8.95
N ARG A 53 -2.36 20.80 -8.71
CA ARG A 53 -2.77 22.20 -8.84
C ARG A 53 -3.86 22.64 -7.85
N GLN A 54 -4.02 21.90 -6.75
CA GLN A 54 -4.85 22.31 -5.63
C GLN A 54 -3.99 22.99 -4.56
N SER A 55 -4.22 24.29 -4.35
CA SER A 55 -3.55 25.08 -3.33
C SER A 55 -4.17 24.91 -1.93
N GLY A 56 -3.37 25.13 -0.88
CA GLY A 56 -3.85 25.21 0.50
C GLY A 56 -4.20 23.86 1.12
N ASN A 57 -3.20 23.02 1.37
CA ASN A 57 -3.39 21.80 2.16
C ASN A 57 -2.66 21.89 3.50
N ASP A 58 -3.25 21.28 4.53
CA ASP A 58 -2.75 21.30 5.91
C ASP A 58 -1.53 20.40 6.13
N TYR A 59 -1.03 19.75 5.08
CA TYR A 59 -0.04 18.68 5.16
C TYR A 59 1.31 19.04 4.54
N GLY A 60 1.53 20.31 4.17
CA GLY A 60 2.80 20.77 3.58
C GLY A 60 3.10 20.24 2.18
N LEU A 61 2.09 19.68 1.50
CA LEU A 61 2.21 19.26 0.10
C LEU A 61 2.20 20.50 -0.80
N LYS A 62 2.95 20.45 -1.91
CA LYS A 62 2.96 21.52 -2.91
C LYS A 62 1.78 21.37 -3.86
N ASP A 63 1.50 22.39 -4.65
CA ASP A 63 0.38 22.39 -5.59
C ASP A 63 0.54 21.24 -6.62
N GLU A 64 1.75 20.98 -7.11
CA GLU A 64 2.08 19.92 -8.06
C GLU A 64 2.01 18.48 -7.50
N ASP A 65 1.99 18.33 -6.16
CA ASP A 65 1.99 17.02 -5.50
C ASP A 65 0.61 16.35 -5.69
N PHE A 66 0.61 15.06 -5.96
CA PHE A 66 -0.59 14.24 -6.07
C PHE A 66 -0.53 13.14 -5.04
N VAL A 67 -1.64 12.90 -4.33
CA VAL A 67 -1.74 11.79 -3.39
C VAL A 67 -3.14 11.21 -3.46
N LEU A 68 -3.24 9.91 -3.71
CA LEU A 68 -4.48 9.15 -3.66
C LEU A 68 -4.28 7.92 -2.78
N ILE A 69 -5.07 7.82 -1.72
CA ILE A 69 -5.01 6.70 -0.79
C ILE A 69 -6.34 5.97 -0.81
N ILE A 70 -6.25 4.66 -1.05
CA ILE A 70 -7.40 3.78 -1.19
C ILE A 70 -7.31 2.67 -0.16
N MET A 71 -8.44 2.42 0.49
CA MET A 71 -8.64 1.37 1.48
C MET A 71 -10.12 0.96 1.50
N THR A 72 -10.41 -0.27 1.06
CA THR A 72 -11.77 -0.83 1.09
C THR A 72 -12.16 -1.31 2.49
N ASP A 73 -13.44 -1.58 2.73
CA ASP A 73 -13.89 -2.07 4.04
C ASP A 73 -13.32 -3.45 4.38
N PHE A 74 -13.21 -4.34 3.39
CA PHE A 74 -12.48 -5.60 3.57
C PHE A 74 -11.04 -5.35 4.04
N GLN A 75 -10.34 -4.39 3.42
CA GLN A 75 -8.97 -4.08 3.80
C GLN A 75 -8.87 -3.47 5.21
N LYS A 76 -9.86 -2.68 5.64
CA LYS A 76 -9.98 -2.17 7.01
C LYS A 76 -10.15 -3.31 8.01
N GLU A 77 -10.98 -4.29 7.69
CA GLU A 77 -11.18 -5.48 8.51
C GLU A 77 -9.88 -6.29 8.62
N MET A 78 -9.22 -6.57 7.50
CA MET A 78 -7.98 -7.34 7.48
C MET A 78 -6.87 -6.69 8.29
N ILE A 79 -6.65 -5.37 8.18
CA ILE A 79 -5.62 -4.72 8.99
C ILE A 79 -5.97 -4.70 10.49
N THR A 80 -7.26 -4.63 10.82
CA THR A 80 -7.72 -4.65 12.22
C THR A 80 -7.50 -6.02 12.85
N ASN A 81 -7.75 -7.09 12.09
CA ASN A 81 -7.60 -8.46 12.57
C ASN A 81 -6.15 -8.94 12.61
N TYR A 82 -5.33 -8.56 11.61
CA TYR A 82 -4.00 -9.13 11.40
C TYR A 82 -2.84 -8.15 11.57
N GLY A 83 -3.10 -6.85 11.74
CA GLY A 83 -2.06 -5.82 11.79
C GLY A 83 -1.26 -5.74 13.11
N LYS A 84 -1.67 -6.45 14.16
CA LYS A 84 -1.02 -6.39 15.48
C LYS A 84 0.33 -7.09 15.56
N ASP A 85 0.49 -8.18 14.83
CA ASP A 85 1.76 -8.91 14.83
C ASP A 85 2.79 -8.18 13.95
N LYS A 86 2.48 -8.08 12.66
CA LYS A 86 3.43 -7.65 11.64
C LYS A 86 2.77 -6.77 10.59
N ILE A 87 3.37 -5.60 10.38
CA ILE A 87 3.05 -4.69 9.28
C ILE A 87 4.23 -4.65 8.33
N CYS A 88 3.96 -4.86 7.05
CA CYS A 88 4.95 -4.71 5.99
C CYS A 88 4.58 -3.53 5.10
N ILE A 89 5.54 -2.73 4.67
CA ILE A 89 5.36 -1.71 3.64
C ILE A 89 6.37 -1.90 2.51
N ASP A 90 5.88 -1.72 1.28
CA ASP A 90 6.68 -1.79 0.07
C ASP A 90 6.43 -0.57 -0.81
N GLY A 91 7.52 0.07 -1.23
CA GLY A 91 7.51 1.06 -2.31
C GLY A 91 7.81 0.39 -3.65
N THR A 92 6.97 0.62 -4.66
CA THR A 92 7.31 0.28 -6.04
C THR A 92 7.41 1.54 -6.90
N HIS A 93 8.63 1.81 -7.35
CA HIS A 93 8.98 2.95 -8.20
C HIS A 93 8.88 2.60 -9.68
N GLY A 94 8.56 3.60 -10.52
CA GLY A 94 8.75 3.52 -11.98
C GLY A 94 7.82 2.56 -12.73
N LEU A 95 6.62 2.27 -12.22
CA LEU A 95 5.68 1.32 -12.83
C LEU A 95 4.79 1.90 -13.94
N ASN A 96 4.86 3.19 -14.24
CA ASN A 96 4.00 3.83 -15.24
C ASN A 96 4.72 4.97 -15.97
N SER A 97 4.15 5.38 -17.11
CA SER A 97 4.64 6.49 -17.95
C SER A 97 4.56 7.88 -17.32
N TYR A 98 3.99 7.98 -16.11
CA TYR A 98 3.72 9.23 -15.42
C TYR A 98 4.57 9.42 -14.16
N ASP A 99 5.52 8.50 -13.91
CA ASP A 99 6.43 8.53 -12.75
C ASP A 99 5.71 8.56 -11.39
N PHE A 100 4.51 7.98 -11.30
CA PHE A 100 3.84 7.77 -10.03
C PHE A 100 4.37 6.51 -9.34
N ASN A 101 4.61 6.63 -8.05
CA ASN A 101 4.98 5.55 -7.16
C ASN A 101 3.74 4.93 -6.52
N LEU A 102 3.81 3.63 -6.26
CA LEU A 102 2.81 2.89 -5.49
C LEU A 102 3.44 2.43 -4.17
N TYR A 103 2.83 2.81 -3.05
CA TYR A 103 3.17 2.31 -1.73
C TYR A 103 2.03 1.41 -1.25
N SER A 104 2.37 0.22 -0.75
CA SER A 104 1.38 -0.75 -0.30
C SER A 104 1.70 -1.19 1.12
N VAL A 105 0.70 -1.13 2.00
CA VAL A 105 0.76 -1.77 3.33
C VAL A 105 0.21 -3.17 3.23
N LEU A 106 0.90 -4.13 3.86
CA LEU A 106 0.52 -5.54 3.90
C LEU A 106 0.47 -6.05 5.33
N VAL A 107 -0.45 -6.99 5.57
CA VAL A 107 -0.52 -7.83 6.76
C VAL A 107 -0.37 -9.29 6.37
N VAL A 108 -0.16 -10.15 7.35
CA VAL A 108 -0.07 -11.60 7.18
C VAL A 108 -1.24 -12.24 7.89
N ASP A 109 -2.06 -13.01 7.18
CA ASP A 109 -3.18 -13.74 7.77
C ASP A 109 -2.73 -15.00 8.53
N GLU A 110 -3.66 -15.72 9.16
CA GLU A 110 -3.38 -16.98 9.87
C GLU A 110 -2.82 -18.08 8.97
N HIS A 111 -3.00 -17.98 7.67
CA HIS A 111 -2.55 -18.93 6.67
C HIS A 111 -1.20 -18.53 6.05
N LYS A 112 -0.51 -17.55 6.63
CA LYS A 112 0.76 -17.02 6.14
C LYS A 112 0.62 -16.50 4.70
N ASN A 113 -0.48 -15.83 4.37
CA ASN A 113 -0.61 -15.09 3.12
C ASN A 113 -0.44 -13.59 3.38
N GLY A 114 0.37 -12.95 2.55
CA GLY A 114 0.45 -11.50 2.51
C GLY A 114 -0.81 -10.91 1.86
N ILE A 115 -1.55 -10.09 2.61
CA ILE A 115 -2.74 -9.37 2.14
C ILE A 115 -2.41 -7.88 2.10
N SER A 116 -2.59 -7.23 0.94
CA SER A 116 -2.47 -5.78 0.83
C SER A 116 -3.71 -5.09 1.37
N VAL A 117 -3.52 -4.24 2.37
CA VAL A 117 -4.60 -3.62 3.18
C VAL A 117 -4.69 -2.12 3.00
N ALA A 118 -3.78 -1.49 2.27
CA ALA A 118 -3.95 -0.12 1.84
C ALA A 118 -3.03 0.15 0.64
N PHE A 119 -3.40 1.13 -0.18
CA PHE A 119 -2.59 1.58 -1.30
C PHE A 119 -2.48 3.10 -1.31
N CYS A 120 -1.29 3.62 -1.57
CA CYS A 120 -1.03 5.04 -1.79
C CYS A 120 -0.33 5.25 -3.13
N PHE A 121 -0.96 6.06 -3.98
CA PHE A 121 -0.42 6.51 -5.26
C PHE A 121 0.06 7.95 -5.11
N SER A 122 1.32 8.21 -5.46
CA SER A 122 1.90 9.55 -5.34
C SER A 122 3.03 9.79 -6.32
N ASN A 123 3.14 11.00 -6.86
CA ASN A 123 4.30 11.44 -7.65
C ASN A 123 5.48 11.86 -6.77
N LYS A 124 5.34 11.76 -5.45
CA LYS A 124 6.33 12.12 -4.45
C LYS A 124 6.53 10.96 -3.47
N GLY A 125 7.78 10.54 -3.29
CA GLY A 125 8.19 9.59 -2.25
C GLY A 125 8.96 10.30 -1.16
N SER A 126 8.24 10.92 -0.22
CA SER A 126 8.83 11.63 0.91
C SER A 126 8.13 11.26 2.20
N GLU A 127 8.80 11.47 3.33
CA GLU A 127 8.25 11.21 4.66
C GLU A 127 6.90 11.91 4.88
N ASP A 128 6.71 13.14 4.39
CA ASP A 128 5.43 13.87 4.49
C ASP A 128 4.27 13.10 3.85
N VAL A 129 4.48 12.51 2.67
CA VAL A 129 3.45 11.69 1.99
C VAL A 129 3.14 10.45 2.82
N PHE A 130 4.16 9.82 3.41
CA PHE A 130 3.97 8.63 4.24
C PHE A 130 3.27 8.97 5.56
N ARG A 131 3.52 10.15 6.15
CA ARG A 131 2.80 10.64 7.34
C ARG A 131 1.33 10.83 7.04
N ILE A 132 0.99 11.43 5.89
CA ILE A 132 -0.40 11.53 5.42
C ILE A 132 -0.98 10.13 5.23
N TYR A 133 -0.22 9.23 4.60
CA TYR A 133 -0.67 7.87 4.34
C TYR A 133 -1.04 7.10 5.60
N PHE A 134 -0.14 7.04 6.57
CA PHE A 134 -0.43 6.35 7.83
C PHE A 134 -1.45 7.09 8.70
N SER A 135 -1.50 8.43 8.64
CA SER A 135 -2.55 9.19 9.34
C SER A 135 -3.93 8.94 8.75
N ALA A 136 -4.04 8.80 7.43
CA ALA A 136 -5.30 8.44 6.77
C ALA A 136 -5.75 7.02 7.17
N ILE A 137 -4.82 6.06 7.23
CA ILE A 137 -5.11 4.71 7.75
C ILE A 137 -5.59 4.80 9.20
N LYS A 138 -4.87 5.54 10.07
CA LYS A 138 -5.26 5.74 11.46
C LYS A 138 -6.65 6.33 11.61
N ASN A 139 -7.00 7.31 10.78
CA ASN A 139 -8.34 7.90 10.81
C ASN A 139 -9.41 6.91 10.35
N ALA A 140 -9.06 5.96 9.48
CA ALA A 140 -9.98 4.95 8.97
C ALA A 140 -10.20 3.77 9.93
N VAL A 141 -9.18 3.32 10.67
CA VAL A 141 -9.26 2.10 11.50
C VAL A 141 -8.78 2.26 12.95
N GLY A 142 -8.29 3.43 13.33
CA GLY A 142 -7.67 3.66 14.63
C GLY A 142 -6.17 3.34 14.66
N ILE A 143 -5.59 3.34 15.86
CA ILE A 143 -4.17 3.04 16.07
C ILE A 143 -3.93 1.54 15.90
N ILE A 144 -2.91 1.18 15.12
CA ILE A 144 -2.47 -0.20 14.95
C ILE A 144 -1.24 -0.43 15.80
N GLU A 145 -1.40 -1.22 16.86
CA GLU A 145 -0.33 -1.59 17.80
C GLU A 145 0.50 -2.75 17.24
N ALA A 146 1.21 -2.49 16.13
CA ALA A 146 2.06 -3.49 15.49
C ALA A 146 3.30 -3.79 16.35
N THR A 147 3.61 -5.08 16.53
CA THR A 147 4.83 -5.51 17.23
C THR A 147 6.04 -5.37 16.31
N THR A 148 5.87 -5.70 15.04
CA THR A 148 6.93 -5.73 14.03
C THR A 148 6.58 -4.87 12.82
N PHE A 149 7.51 -4.04 12.38
CA PHE A 149 7.41 -3.21 11.17
C PHE A 149 8.51 -3.58 10.17
N MET A 150 8.12 -3.96 8.96
CA MET A 150 9.05 -4.39 7.91
C MET A 150 8.97 -3.48 6.70
N THR A 151 10.11 -3.11 6.13
CA THR A 151 10.16 -2.10 5.06
C THR A 151 11.42 -2.20 4.19
N ASP A 152 11.38 -1.71 2.95
CA ASP A 152 12.58 -1.52 2.11
C ASP A 152 13.32 -0.21 2.38
N ASP A 153 12.66 0.78 2.95
CA ASP A 153 13.23 2.08 3.31
C ASP A 153 12.92 2.40 4.77
N ALA A 154 13.79 1.92 5.66
CA ALA A 154 13.59 2.01 7.10
C ALA A 154 13.34 3.43 7.58
N LEU A 155 14.07 4.43 7.07
CA LEU A 155 14.06 5.71 7.74
C LEU A 155 12.78 6.48 7.46
N ALA A 156 12.43 6.69 6.18
CA ALA A 156 11.28 7.50 5.82
C ALA A 156 9.96 6.81 6.20
N PHE A 157 9.84 5.50 5.97
CA PHE A 157 8.62 4.77 6.32
C PHE A 157 8.44 4.62 7.82
N TYR A 158 9.48 4.27 8.57
CA TYR A 158 9.35 4.09 10.01
C TYR A 158 9.11 5.41 10.74
N ASN A 159 9.78 6.50 10.37
CA ASN A 159 9.54 7.82 10.98
C ASN A 159 8.08 8.24 10.80
N ALA A 160 7.54 8.07 9.59
CA ALA A 160 6.16 8.37 9.30
C ALA A 160 5.17 7.45 10.03
N TRP A 161 5.47 6.16 10.12
CA TRP A 161 4.67 5.21 10.90
C TRP A 161 4.66 5.60 12.38
N SER A 162 5.83 5.82 12.96
CA SER A 162 5.98 6.19 14.37
C SER A 162 5.28 7.50 14.70
N TYR A 163 5.24 8.45 13.77
CA TYR A 163 4.48 9.69 13.91
C TYR A 163 2.97 9.43 14.02
N ALA A 164 2.42 8.57 13.14
CA ALA A 164 0.98 8.31 13.09
C ALA A 164 0.52 7.32 14.17
N MET A 165 1.19 6.18 14.26
CA MET A 165 0.77 4.98 15.01
C MET A 165 1.54 4.79 16.33
N GLY A 166 2.74 5.37 16.46
CA GLY A 166 3.64 5.15 17.59
C GLY A 166 4.76 4.14 17.30
N THR A 167 5.67 4.00 18.26
CA THR A 167 6.86 3.14 18.12
C THR A 167 6.50 1.66 18.15
N VAL A 168 7.19 0.88 17.33
CA VAL A 168 7.10 -0.59 17.33
C VAL A 168 8.32 -1.23 17.99
N LYS A 169 8.19 -2.47 18.47
CA LYS A 169 9.27 -3.20 19.15
C LYS A 169 10.40 -3.59 18.19
N ASN A 170 10.05 -4.10 17.02
CA ASN A 170 11.01 -4.63 16.05
C ASN A 170 10.86 -3.94 14.69
N VAL A 171 11.95 -3.42 14.13
CA VAL A 171 11.98 -2.82 12.79
C VAL A 171 12.96 -3.59 11.91
N PHE A 172 12.50 -4.10 10.77
CA PHE A 172 13.34 -4.88 9.84
C PHE A 172 13.40 -4.24 8.46
N LEU A 173 14.61 -4.22 7.89
CA LEU A 173 14.88 -3.87 6.50
C LEU A 173 14.94 -5.12 5.64
N TRP A 174 14.11 -5.22 4.60
CA TRP A 174 14.18 -6.37 3.69
C TRP A 174 15.17 -6.19 2.52
N ALA A 175 15.72 -4.98 2.30
CA ALA A 175 16.68 -4.73 1.23
C ALA A 175 17.99 -5.55 1.35
N CYS A 176 18.33 -6.10 2.54
CA CYS A 176 19.46 -7.01 2.71
C CYS A 176 19.34 -8.33 1.92
N SER A 177 18.17 -8.68 1.36
CA SER A 177 18.01 -9.87 0.50
C SER A 177 18.02 -9.57 -1.01
N LYS A 178 18.00 -8.28 -1.42
CA LYS A 178 18.00 -7.89 -2.85
C LYS A 178 19.35 -8.07 -3.55
N SER A 179 20.46 -8.28 -2.83
CA SER A 179 21.79 -8.43 -3.45
C SER A 179 22.00 -9.76 -4.18
N ALA A 180 20.97 -10.58 -4.35
CA ALA A 180 21.00 -11.77 -5.19
C ALA A 180 19.83 -11.79 -6.18
N ASN A 181 20.13 -11.63 -7.47
CA ASN A 181 19.30 -11.91 -8.65
C ASN A 181 18.32 -10.83 -9.14
N ASN A 182 18.77 -10.13 -10.18
CA ASN A 182 17.98 -9.32 -11.09
C ASN A 182 17.05 -10.20 -11.95
N ASP A 183 15.73 -9.99 -11.90
CA ASP A 183 14.83 -10.14 -13.06
C ASP A 183 13.39 -9.66 -12.72
N GLY A 184 12.88 -8.72 -13.53
CA GLY A 184 11.84 -7.76 -13.16
C GLY A 184 10.37 -8.20 -13.20
N HIS A 185 10.01 -9.30 -13.88
CA HIS A 185 8.60 -9.70 -14.03
C HIS A 185 8.11 -10.72 -12.98
N GLU A 186 9.05 -11.39 -12.33
CA GLU A 186 8.84 -12.37 -11.25
C GLU A 186 8.94 -11.71 -9.86
N SER A 187 9.23 -10.41 -9.84
CA SER A 187 9.53 -9.57 -8.68
C SER A 187 8.41 -9.48 -7.64
N LYS A 188 7.13 -9.44 -8.04
CA LYS A 188 6.00 -9.39 -7.08
C LYS A 188 5.72 -10.73 -6.39
N LYS A 189 5.83 -11.85 -7.13
CA LYS A 189 5.66 -13.19 -6.57
C LYS A 189 6.84 -13.55 -5.68
N ARG A 190 8.06 -13.27 -6.15
CA ARG A 190 9.28 -13.37 -5.35
C ARG A 190 9.23 -12.47 -4.12
N LYS A 191 8.70 -11.24 -4.20
CA LYS A 191 8.53 -10.36 -3.02
C LYS A 191 7.61 -10.97 -1.96
N ILE A 192 6.44 -11.50 -2.34
CA ILE A 192 5.56 -12.20 -1.38
C ILE A 192 6.26 -13.44 -0.83
N GLU A 193 6.87 -14.28 -1.68
CA GLU A 193 7.63 -15.46 -1.24
C GLU A 193 8.82 -15.10 -0.33
N SER A 194 9.50 -13.97 -0.56
CA SER A 194 10.56 -13.43 0.31
C SER A 194 10.02 -12.87 1.62
N ILE A 195 8.83 -12.25 1.61
CA ILE A 195 8.12 -11.85 2.84
C ILE A 195 7.81 -13.10 3.67
N LEU A 196 7.28 -14.16 3.04
CA LEU A 196 7.00 -15.44 3.70
C LEU A 196 8.28 -16.11 4.23
N ALA A 197 9.37 -16.14 3.45
CA ALA A 197 10.64 -16.68 3.89
C ALA A 197 11.24 -15.91 5.09
N LEU A 198 11.11 -14.58 5.12
CA LEU A 198 11.55 -13.75 6.26
C LEU A 198 10.63 -13.93 7.49
N ILE A 199 9.36 -14.23 7.28
CA ILE A 199 8.43 -14.61 8.36
C ILE A 199 8.87 -15.95 8.96
N ASP A 200 9.18 -16.94 8.13
CA ASP A 200 9.65 -18.25 8.56
C ASP A 200 11.01 -18.17 9.30
N GLU A 201 11.95 -17.36 8.81
CA GLU A 201 13.24 -17.13 9.48
C GLU A 201 13.07 -16.44 10.84
N TYR A 202 12.17 -15.46 10.95
CA TYR A 202 11.89 -14.79 12.23
C TYR A 202 11.23 -15.74 13.24
N GLU A 203 10.31 -16.60 12.81
CA GLU A 203 9.68 -17.59 13.68
C GLU A 203 10.69 -18.63 14.20
N LEU A 204 11.63 -19.07 13.36
CA LEU A 204 12.76 -19.91 13.78
C LEU A 204 13.64 -19.24 14.84
N THR A 205 13.80 -17.91 14.82
CA THR A 205 14.56 -17.20 15.86
C THR A 205 13.81 -17.08 17.19
N LEU A 206 12.48 -17.10 17.18
CA LEU A 206 11.65 -17.07 18.39
C LEU A 206 11.48 -18.45 19.04
N GLU A 207 11.48 -19.53 18.26
CA GLU A 207 11.41 -20.90 18.79
C GLU A 207 12.72 -21.37 19.45
N ASN A 208 13.84 -20.72 19.11
CA ASN A 208 15.17 -21.02 19.64
C ASN A 208 15.63 -20.07 20.76
N SER A 209 14.74 -19.22 21.28
CA SER A 209 14.99 -18.26 22.38
C SER A 209 14.12 -18.53 23.59
#